data_AF-A0AAW1JFU0-F1
#
_entry.id   AF-A0AAW1JFU0-F1
#
_cell.length_a   1.000
_cell.length_b   1.000
_cell.length_c   1.000
_cell.angle_alpha   90.00
_cell.angle_beta   90.00
_cell.angle_gamma   90.00
#
_symmetry.space_group_name_H-M   'P 1'
#
loop_
_entity.id
_entity.type
_entity.pdbx_description
1 polymer ?
#
loop_
_entity_poly.entity_id
_entity_poly.type
_entity_poly.pdbx_seq_one_letter_code
_entity_poly.pdbx_strand_id
1 'polypeptide(L)'
;MGKGHNIFNTMPQATEQEQACEIIWNVYKFFKEHKPEGDILVTVTEATGISRRTAARIIGEGRSIDEGTSSSFATPKPGLKKSSPKSSIDNCGEEAIRRTIHNFHITHKKRPTLGAAYNGTRDDVDGKKTTDNRKLLLEKTDIRQLRYKYIRQISKYRAEGRPILYTDETQQQYPYYPI
;
A
#
# COMPACT_ATOMS: atom_id res chain seq x y z
N MET A 1 -6.46 33.24 43.11
CA MET A 1 -5.19 32.97 42.39
C MET A 1 -5.54 32.60 40.96
N GLY A 2 -5.65 33.59 40.07
CA GLY A 2 -5.95 33.35 38.66
C GLY A 2 -4.69 32.90 37.93
N LYS A 3 -4.70 31.69 37.37
CA LYS A 3 -3.64 31.24 36.46
C LYS A 3 -3.81 32.03 35.16
N GLY A 4 -2.90 32.95 34.89
CA GLY A 4 -2.85 33.68 33.62
C GLY A 4 -2.79 32.67 32.47
N HIS A 5 -3.82 32.66 31.63
CA HIS A 5 -3.81 31.90 30.39
C HIS A 5 -2.83 32.58 29.44
N ASN A 6 -1.66 31.97 29.24
CA ASN A 6 -0.62 32.54 28.39
C ASN A 6 -1.03 32.38 26.90
N ILE A 7 -1.71 33.40 26.40
CA ILE A 7 -2.18 33.56 25.02
C ILE A 7 -1.06 33.55 23.96
N PHE A 8 0.23 33.60 24.35
CA PHE A 8 1.34 33.52 23.39
C PHE A 8 1.65 32.10 22.92
N ASN A 9 1.13 31.06 23.58
CA ASN A 9 1.42 29.66 23.22
C ASN A 9 0.39 29.02 22.27
N THR A 10 -0.59 29.78 21.74
CA THR A 10 -1.67 29.25 20.88
C THR A 10 -1.51 29.56 19.40
N MET A 11 -0.37 30.11 18.96
CA MET A 11 -0.06 30.24 17.53
C MET A 11 0.89 29.14 17.08
N PRO A 12 0.69 28.51 15.90
CA PRO A 12 1.71 27.68 15.30
C PRO A 12 2.94 28.55 15.06
N GLN A 13 4.03 28.25 15.79
CA GLN A 13 5.30 28.95 15.60
C GLN A 13 5.78 28.60 14.18
N ALA A 14 5.81 29.59 13.28
CA ALA A 14 6.44 29.42 11.98
C ALA A 14 7.89 28.99 12.21
N THR A 15 8.35 28.03 11.43
CA THR A 15 9.75 27.61 11.48
C THR A 15 10.65 28.77 11.04
N GLU A 16 11.88 28.85 11.57
CA GLU A 16 12.83 29.93 11.22
C GLU A 16 13.03 30.07 9.69
N GLN A 17 12.92 28.95 8.97
CA GLN A 17 13.01 28.93 7.51
C GLN A 17 11.79 29.55 6.81
N GLU A 18 10.58 29.35 7.35
CA GLU A 18 9.37 30.00 6.82
C GLU A 18 9.46 31.51 7.02
N GLN A 19 9.91 31.96 8.19
CA GLN A 19 10.11 33.39 8.46
C GLN A 19 11.15 34.02 7.53
N ALA A 20 12.29 33.33 7.30
CA ALA A 20 13.29 33.80 6.34
C ALA A 20 12.73 33.90 4.92
N CYS A 21 11.94 32.91 4.47
CA CYS A 21 11.29 32.94 3.16
C CYS A 21 10.28 34.10 3.04
N GLU A 22 9.55 34.40 4.11
CA GLU A 22 8.61 35.52 4.17
C GLU A 22 9.32 36.87 4.07
N ILE A 23 10.46 37.05 4.75
CA ILE A 23 11.27 38.27 4.63
C ILE A 23 11.73 38.47 3.18
N ILE A 24 12.23 37.42 2.52
CA ILE A 24 12.69 37.49 1.13
C ILE A 24 11.52 37.85 0.18
N TRP A 25 10.35 37.29 0.43
CA TRP A 25 9.14 37.61 -0.32
C TRP A 25 8.72 39.07 -0.16
N ASN A 26 8.79 39.61 1.07
CA ASN A 26 8.50 41.01 1.35
C ASN A 26 9.49 41.95 0.65
N VAL A 27 10.78 41.61 0.63
CA VAL A 27 11.81 42.35 -0.13
C VAL A 27 11.50 42.34 -1.62
N TYR A 28 11.08 41.19 -2.18
CA TYR A 28 10.65 41.11 -3.58
C TYR A 28 9.42 41.98 -3.86
N LYS A 29 8.40 41.95 -2.98
CA LYS A 29 7.22 42.82 -3.10
C LYS A 29 7.61 44.30 -3.12
N PHE A 30 8.52 44.71 -2.25
CA PHE A 30 9.05 46.09 -2.23
C PHE A 30 9.69 46.48 -3.57
N PHE A 31 10.61 45.68 -4.11
CA PHE A 31 11.25 45.99 -5.38
C PHE A 31 10.31 45.88 -6.59
N LYS A 32 9.25 45.08 -6.50
CA LYS A 32 8.21 45.01 -7.53
C LYS A 32 7.45 46.33 -7.66
N GLU A 33 7.16 47.00 -6.54
CA GLU A 33 6.50 48.31 -6.53
C GLU A 33 7.46 49.43 -6.97
N HIS A 34 8.71 49.41 -6.50
CA HIS A 34 9.69 50.46 -6.77
C HIS A 34 10.44 50.34 -8.11
N LYS A 35 10.30 49.20 -8.82
CA LYS A 35 10.89 48.92 -10.14
C LYS A 35 12.34 49.42 -10.29
N PRO A 36 13.33 48.72 -9.72
CA PRO A 36 14.73 49.10 -9.89
C PRO A 36 15.15 49.05 -11.37
N GLU A 37 16.22 49.76 -11.70
CA GLU A 37 16.87 49.68 -13.01
C GLU A 37 17.57 48.32 -13.16
N GLY A 38 16.84 47.31 -13.66
CA GLY A 38 17.40 45.98 -13.96
C GLY A 38 16.49 44.80 -13.63
N ASP A 39 17.09 43.60 -13.62
CA ASP A 39 16.39 42.37 -13.22
C ASP A 39 16.14 42.39 -11.70
N ILE A 40 14.86 42.42 -11.31
CA ILE A 40 14.39 42.42 -9.91
C ILE A 40 14.98 41.22 -9.14
N LEU A 41 15.21 40.10 -9.83
CA LEU A 41 15.78 38.92 -9.19
C LEU A 41 17.22 39.17 -8.73
N VAL A 42 18.00 39.89 -9.54
CA VAL A 42 19.40 40.22 -9.23
C VAL A 42 19.46 41.15 -8.04
N THR A 43 18.64 42.20 -8.02
CA THR A 43 18.60 43.14 -6.90
C THR A 43 18.17 42.49 -5.58
N VAL A 44 17.20 41.57 -5.62
CA VAL A 44 16.79 40.79 -4.43
C VAL A 44 17.92 39.89 -3.96
N THR A 45 18.66 39.24 -4.87
CA THR A 45 19.79 38.38 -4.49
C THR A 45 20.94 39.17 -3.88
N GLU A 46 21.22 40.37 -4.39
CA GLU A 46 22.24 41.27 -3.84
C GLU A 46 21.82 41.82 -2.48
N ALA A 47 20.55 42.21 -2.30
CA ALA A 47 20.04 42.73 -1.05
C ALA A 47 19.96 41.68 0.07
N THR A 48 19.61 40.43 -0.27
CA THR A 48 19.43 39.35 0.71
C THR A 48 20.67 38.45 0.88
N GLY A 49 21.62 38.49 -0.05
CA GLY A 49 22.82 37.64 -0.04
C GLY A 49 22.55 36.16 -0.35
N ILE A 50 21.45 35.86 -1.06
CA ILE A 50 20.99 34.48 -1.30
C ILE A 50 21.24 34.07 -2.74
N SER A 51 21.41 32.76 -2.98
CA SER A 51 21.56 32.23 -4.33
C SER A 51 20.34 32.55 -5.21
N ARG A 52 20.61 32.89 -6.48
CA ARG A 52 19.58 33.15 -7.50
C ARG A 52 18.53 32.05 -7.61
N ARG A 53 18.95 30.78 -7.50
CA ARG A 53 18.05 29.62 -7.56
C ARG A 53 17.08 29.60 -6.39
N THR A 54 17.56 29.87 -5.18
CA THR A 54 16.74 29.88 -3.97
C THR A 54 15.75 31.04 -4.01
N ALA A 55 16.18 32.25 -4.39
CA ALA A 55 15.31 33.40 -4.53
C ALA A 55 14.19 33.14 -5.57
N ALA A 56 14.54 32.58 -6.73
CA ALA A 56 13.56 32.22 -7.75
C ALA A 56 12.53 31.18 -7.28
N ARG A 57 12.99 30.17 -6.51
CA ARG A 57 12.09 29.17 -5.90
C ARG A 57 11.11 29.83 -4.94
N ILE A 58 11.61 30.67 -4.02
CA ILE A 58 10.80 31.38 -3.02
C ILE A 58 9.79 32.31 -3.69
N ILE A 59 10.17 33.03 -4.76
CA ILE A 59 9.24 33.87 -5.51
C ILE A 59 8.13 33.04 -6.17
N GLY A 60 8.47 31.86 -6.70
CA GLY A 60 7.47 30.92 -7.23
C GLY A 60 6.48 30.45 -6.16
N GLU A 61 7.00 30.01 -5.00
CA GLU A 61 6.16 29.63 -3.85
C GLU A 61 5.31 30.80 -3.35
N GLY A 62 5.88 32.00 -3.25
CA GLY A 62 5.17 33.22 -2.81
C GLY A 62 4.02 33.63 -3.73
N ARG A 63 4.18 33.46 -5.05
CA ARG A 63 3.07 33.65 -6.00
C ARG A 63 1.96 32.64 -5.77
N SER A 64 2.30 31.36 -5.57
CA SER A 64 1.32 30.33 -5.24
C SER A 64 0.58 30.59 -3.92
N ILE A 65 1.24 31.26 -2.96
CA ILE A 65 0.62 31.70 -1.71
C ILE A 65 -0.33 32.89 -1.95
N ASP A 66 0.11 33.93 -2.67
CA ASP A 66 -0.73 35.09 -3.00
C ASP A 66 -1.95 34.69 -3.85
N GLU A 67 -1.83 33.68 -4.73
CA GLU A 67 -2.93 33.09 -5.52
C GLU A 67 -3.85 32.16 -4.70
N GLY A 68 -3.50 31.87 -3.43
CA GLY A 68 -4.30 31.02 -2.54
C GLY A 68 -4.18 29.51 -2.81
N THR A 69 -3.23 29.08 -3.65
CA THR A 69 -2.98 27.65 -3.94
C THR A 69 -2.25 26.95 -2.78
N SER A 70 -1.42 27.68 -2.04
CA SER A 70 -0.66 27.18 -0.88
C SER A 70 -0.81 28.11 0.33
N SER A 71 -0.80 27.55 1.54
CA SER A 71 -1.00 28.32 2.78
C SER A 71 0.30 28.80 3.45
N SER A 72 1.45 28.20 3.13
CA SER A 72 2.75 28.55 3.72
C SER A 72 3.92 28.16 2.80
N PHE A 73 5.11 28.72 3.05
CA PHE A 73 6.34 28.36 2.34
C PHE A 73 6.76 26.93 2.66
N ALA A 74 7.28 26.20 1.68
CA ALA A 74 7.60 24.80 1.85
C ALA A 74 8.92 24.61 2.59
N THR A 75 8.86 23.99 3.77
CA THR A 75 10.08 23.50 4.44
C THR A 75 10.73 22.43 3.57
N PRO A 76 12.07 22.46 3.38
CA PRO A 76 12.80 21.35 2.78
C PRO A 76 12.45 20.07 3.54
N LYS A 77 11.64 19.20 2.93
CA LYS A 77 11.15 18.00 3.61
C LYS A 77 12.36 17.14 4.02
N PRO A 78 12.53 16.80 5.31
CA PRO A 78 13.51 15.78 5.69
C PRO A 78 13.17 14.52 4.90
N GLY A 79 14.20 13.92 4.29
CA GLY A 79 14.07 12.96 3.19
C GLY A 79 12.89 12.01 3.34
N LEU A 80 11.98 12.03 2.34
CA LEU A 80 10.85 11.10 2.29
C LEU A 80 11.36 9.69 2.55
N LYS A 81 10.81 9.01 3.57
CA LYS A 81 11.07 7.59 3.79
C LYS A 81 10.69 6.86 2.50
N LYS A 82 11.69 6.35 1.77
CA LYS A 82 11.46 5.55 0.57
C LYS A 82 10.64 4.33 1.01
N SER A 83 9.50 4.09 0.35
CA SER A 83 8.75 2.84 0.57
C SER A 83 9.68 1.68 0.21
N SER A 84 9.88 0.75 1.14
CA SER A 84 10.48 -0.54 0.77
C SER A 84 9.55 -1.26 -0.21
N PRO A 85 10.09 -2.05 -1.15
CA PRO A 85 9.26 -2.92 -1.99
C PRO A 85 8.47 -3.87 -1.09
N LYS A 86 7.15 -3.92 -1.22
CA LYS A 86 6.32 -4.94 -0.56
C LYS A 86 6.59 -6.27 -1.27
N SER A 87 7.58 -7.04 -0.83
CA SER A 87 7.79 -8.42 -1.30
C SER A 87 6.82 -9.39 -0.61
N SER A 88 5.54 -9.02 -0.55
CA SER A 88 4.48 -9.93 -0.10
C SER A 88 4.05 -10.73 -1.31
N ILE A 89 4.77 -11.81 -1.61
CA ILE A 89 4.32 -12.81 -2.56
C ILE A 89 3.28 -13.67 -1.84
N ASP A 90 2.14 -13.92 -2.49
CA ASP A 90 1.12 -14.81 -1.94
C ASP A 90 1.56 -16.28 -2.08
N ASN A 91 0.94 -17.17 -1.30
CA ASN A 91 1.28 -18.59 -1.33
C ASN A 91 1.15 -19.20 -2.75
N CYS A 92 0.24 -18.65 -3.56
CA CYS A 92 0.07 -19.04 -4.96
C CYS A 92 1.30 -18.71 -5.82
N GLY A 93 1.82 -17.48 -5.72
CA GLY A 93 3.03 -17.06 -6.41
C GLY A 93 4.27 -17.84 -5.99
N GLU A 94 4.36 -18.20 -4.70
CA GLU A 94 5.45 -19.03 -4.19
C GLU A 94 5.44 -20.44 -4.81
N GLU A 95 4.28 -21.08 -4.90
CA GLU A 95 4.15 -22.40 -5.54
C GLU A 95 4.44 -22.36 -7.04
N ALA A 96 4.04 -21.28 -7.73
CA ALA A 96 4.38 -21.10 -9.14
C ALA A 96 5.89 -20.99 -9.36
N ILE A 97 6.60 -20.23 -8.51
CA ILE A 97 8.06 -20.13 -8.53
C ILE A 97 8.72 -21.48 -8.23
N ARG A 98 8.23 -22.22 -7.22
CA ARG A 98 8.76 -23.54 -6.87
C ARG A 98 8.61 -24.54 -8.01
N ARG A 99 7.43 -24.58 -8.65
CA ARG A 99 7.14 -25.49 -9.77
C ARG A 99 8.00 -25.19 -10.99
N THR A 100 8.14 -23.92 -11.35
CA THR A 100 8.95 -23.53 -12.51
C THR A 100 10.40 -23.92 -12.32
N ILE A 101 10.99 -23.62 -11.16
CA ILE A 101 12.37 -24.03 -10.81
C ILE A 101 12.52 -25.55 -10.85
N HIS A 102 11.57 -26.29 -10.27
CA HIS A 102 11.56 -27.76 -10.30
C HIS A 102 11.52 -28.30 -11.73
N ASN A 103 10.69 -27.73 -12.60
CA ASN A 103 10.59 -28.10 -14.01
C ASN A 103 11.89 -27.80 -14.78
N PHE A 104 12.60 -26.72 -14.44
CA PHE A 104 13.92 -26.44 -15.04
C PHE A 104 14.93 -27.55 -14.73
N HIS A 105 14.94 -28.05 -13.48
CA HIS A 105 15.85 -29.11 -13.06
C HIS A 105 15.46 -30.51 -13.53
N ILE A 106 14.16 -30.82 -13.59
CA ILE A 106 13.70 -32.18 -13.90
C ILE A 106 13.37 -32.34 -15.38
N THR A 107 12.55 -31.46 -15.94
CA THR A 107 12.06 -31.55 -17.32
C THR A 107 13.10 -31.03 -18.31
N HIS A 108 13.65 -29.84 -18.05
CA HIS A 108 14.54 -29.18 -19.00
C HIS A 108 16.02 -29.47 -18.78
N LYS A 109 16.40 -30.06 -17.63
CA LYS A 109 17.79 -30.35 -17.21
C LYS A 109 18.73 -29.14 -17.39
N LYS A 110 18.21 -27.94 -17.17
CA LYS A 110 18.92 -26.67 -17.35
C LYS A 110 18.95 -25.90 -16.03
N ARG A 111 20.01 -25.12 -15.83
CA ARG A 111 20.12 -24.25 -14.66
C ARG A 111 19.09 -23.12 -14.76
N PRO A 112 18.20 -22.94 -13.77
CA PRO A 112 17.27 -21.83 -13.78
C PRO A 112 18.04 -20.52 -13.64
N THR A 113 17.95 -19.66 -14.67
CA THR A 113 18.43 -18.28 -14.63
C THR A 113 17.27 -17.36 -14.27
N LEU A 114 17.56 -16.18 -13.70
CA LEU A 114 16.54 -15.22 -13.26
C LEU A 114 15.54 -14.88 -14.38
N GLY A 115 16.03 -14.62 -15.60
CA GLY A 115 15.16 -14.31 -16.74
C GLY A 115 14.31 -15.50 -17.20
N ALA A 116 14.88 -16.71 -17.21
CA ALA A 116 14.15 -17.92 -17.59
C ALA A 116 13.09 -18.30 -16.54
N ALA A 117 13.43 -18.16 -15.25
CA ALA A 117 12.49 -18.36 -14.16
C ALA A 117 11.36 -17.32 -14.20
N TYR A 118 11.66 -16.04 -14.43
CA TYR A 118 10.66 -14.98 -14.54
C TYR A 118 9.70 -15.20 -15.73
N ASN A 119 10.23 -15.56 -16.90
CA ASN A 119 9.38 -15.85 -18.06
C ASN A 119 8.55 -17.13 -17.83
N GLY A 120 9.15 -18.17 -17.26
CA GLY A 120 8.44 -19.41 -16.93
C GLY A 120 7.34 -19.23 -15.89
N THR A 121 7.56 -18.41 -14.86
CA THR A 121 6.52 -18.09 -13.86
C THR A 121 5.44 -17.22 -14.45
N ARG A 122 5.79 -16.28 -15.33
CA ARG A 122 4.81 -15.49 -16.07
C ARG A 122 3.94 -16.37 -16.96
N ASP A 123 4.50 -17.32 -17.69
CA ASP A 123 3.72 -18.26 -18.50
C ASP A 123 2.85 -19.19 -17.65
N ASP A 124 3.31 -19.58 -16.46
CA ASP A 124 2.53 -20.40 -15.52
C ASP A 124 1.42 -19.63 -14.79
N VAL A 125 1.64 -18.34 -14.49
CA VAL A 125 0.71 -17.47 -13.75
C VAL A 125 -0.27 -16.76 -14.70
N ASP A 126 0.20 -16.26 -15.85
CA ASP A 126 -0.65 -15.60 -16.87
C ASP A 126 -1.20 -16.60 -17.91
N GLY A 127 -0.50 -17.70 -18.18
CA GLY A 127 -0.81 -18.65 -19.27
C GLY A 127 -1.68 -19.85 -18.89
N LYS A 128 -2.14 -19.93 -17.64
CA LYS A 128 -3.35 -20.69 -17.30
C LYS A 128 -4.30 -19.78 -16.56
N LYS A 129 -4.89 -18.84 -17.30
CA LYS A 129 -6.27 -18.44 -17.02
C LYS A 129 -7.09 -19.72 -17.10
N THR A 130 -7.22 -20.42 -15.97
CA THR A 130 -8.31 -21.37 -15.77
C THR A 130 -9.55 -20.60 -16.22
N THR A 131 -10.19 -21.06 -17.28
CA THR A 131 -11.38 -20.43 -17.86
C THR A 131 -12.57 -20.39 -16.90
N ASP A 132 -12.39 -20.96 -15.70
CA ASP A 132 -13.35 -21.01 -14.63
C ASP A 132 -12.92 -20.09 -13.48
N ASN A 133 -13.69 -19.02 -13.28
CA ASN A 133 -13.63 -18.15 -12.10
C ASN A 133 -14.12 -18.85 -10.81
N ARG A 134 -13.98 -20.18 -10.68
CA ARG A 134 -14.31 -20.92 -9.46
C ARG A 134 -13.19 -20.76 -8.44
N LYS A 135 -12.94 -19.52 -8.01
CA LYS A 135 -11.97 -19.14 -6.96
C LYS A 135 -12.46 -19.42 -5.53
N LEU A 136 -13.43 -20.31 -5.39
CA LEU A 136 -13.85 -20.83 -4.09
C LEU A 136 -13.99 -22.35 -4.28
N LEU A 137 -13.21 -23.13 -3.53
CA LEU A 137 -13.43 -24.56 -3.30
C LEU A 137 -14.71 -24.74 -2.47
N LEU A 138 -15.83 -24.26 -3.01
CA LEU A 138 -17.15 -24.51 -2.49
C LEU A 138 -17.70 -25.71 -3.24
N GLU A 139 -18.32 -26.62 -2.50
CA GLU A 139 -19.13 -27.68 -3.08
C GLU A 139 -20.12 -27.06 -4.08
N LYS A 140 -20.32 -27.72 -5.23
CA LYS A 140 -21.41 -27.36 -6.14
C LYS A 140 -22.72 -27.33 -5.35
N THR A 141 -23.62 -26.39 -5.68
CA THR A 141 -24.89 -26.21 -4.97
C THR A 141 -25.67 -27.51 -4.80
N ASP A 142 -25.68 -28.37 -5.82
CA ASP A 142 -26.38 -29.65 -5.81
C ASP A 142 -25.76 -30.64 -4.81
N ILE A 143 -24.43 -30.70 -4.75
CA ILE A 143 -23.68 -31.53 -3.77
C ILE A 143 -23.97 -31.04 -2.35
N ARG A 144 -23.99 -29.71 -2.14
CA ARG A 144 -24.31 -29.11 -0.84
C ARG A 144 -25.73 -29.43 -0.40
N GLN A 145 -26.70 -29.42 -1.31
CA GLN A 145 -28.08 -29.80 -1.04
C GLN A 145 -28.21 -31.29 -0.67
N LEU A 146 -27.51 -32.17 -1.39
CA LEU A 146 -27.46 -33.61 -1.07
C LEU A 146 -26.90 -33.85 0.33
N ARG A 147 -25.79 -33.19 0.67
CA ARG A 147 -25.19 -33.29 2.01
C ARG A 147 -26.12 -32.76 3.10
N TYR A 148 -26.78 -31.62 2.85
CA TYR A 148 -27.75 -31.07 3.80
C TYR A 148 -28.89 -32.06 4.08
N LYS A 149 -29.45 -32.67 3.03
CA LYS A 149 -30.50 -33.69 3.16
C LYS A 149 -30.01 -34.90 3.95
N TYR A 150 -28.83 -35.41 3.60
CA TYR A 150 -28.21 -36.56 4.27
C TYR A 150 -27.98 -36.32 5.77
N ILE A 151 -27.35 -35.19 6.13
CA ILE A 151 -27.09 -34.85 7.54
C ILE A 151 -28.40 -34.69 8.32
N ARG A 152 -29.43 -34.06 7.73
CA ARG A 152 -30.74 -33.94 8.37
C ARG A 152 -31.38 -35.31 8.64
N GLN A 153 -31.30 -36.22 7.67
CA GLN A 153 -31.84 -37.57 7.81
C GLN A 153 -31.11 -38.36 8.90
N ILE A 154 -29.77 -38.31 8.91
CA ILE A 154 -28.97 -38.95 9.97
C ILE A 154 -29.31 -38.39 11.35
N SER A 155 -29.42 -37.07 11.49
CA SER A 155 -29.77 -36.44 12.76
C SER A 155 -31.13 -36.92 13.27
N LYS A 156 -32.12 -37.04 12.38
CA LYS A 156 -33.44 -37.57 12.71
C LYS A 156 -33.37 -39.04 13.15
N TYR A 157 -32.65 -39.89 12.41
CA TYR A 157 -32.53 -41.31 12.74
C TYR A 157 -31.79 -41.56 14.05
N ARG A 158 -30.79 -40.74 14.38
CA ARG A 158 -30.11 -40.77 15.69
C ARG A 158 -31.07 -40.38 16.83
N ALA A 159 -31.89 -39.35 16.64
CA ALA A 159 -32.88 -38.92 17.63
C ALA A 159 -33.98 -39.98 17.86
N GLU A 160 -34.34 -40.73 16.82
CA GLU A 160 -35.29 -41.85 16.91
C GLU A 160 -34.65 -43.16 17.42
N GLY A 161 -33.35 -43.17 17.71
CA GLY A 161 -32.64 -44.35 18.21
C GLY A 161 -32.46 -45.46 17.17
N ARG A 162 -32.56 -45.16 15.87
CA ARG A 162 -32.41 -46.17 14.81
C ARG A 162 -30.93 -46.52 14.58
N PRO A 163 -30.59 -47.80 14.41
CA PRO A 163 -29.22 -48.20 14.06
C PRO A 163 -28.89 -47.74 12.64
N ILE A 164 -27.77 -47.04 12.47
CA ILE A 164 -27.27 -46.57 11.18
C ILE A 164 -26.11 -47.49 10.76
N LEU A 165 -26.29 -48.20 9.64
CA LEU A 165 -25.27 -49.07 9.05
C LEU A 165 -24.63 -48.37 7.86
N TYR A 166 -23.32 -48.18 7.91
CA TYR A 166 -22.54 -47.66 6.78
C TYR A 166 -22.04 -48.84 5.95
N THR A 167 -22.32 -48.81 4.65
CA THR A 167 -22.05 -49.91 3.73
C THR A 167 -20.67 -49.82 3.06
N ASP A 168 -19.96 -48.70 3.18
CA ASP A 168 -18.60 -48.53 2.67
C ASP A 168 -17.54 -48.53 3.78
N GLU A 169 -16.74 -49.60 3.74
CA GLU A 169 -15.40 -49.77 4.30
C GLU A 169 -15.20 -49.83 5.84
N THR A 170 -14.92 -51.08 6.24
CA THR A 170 -14.21 -51.56 7.44
C THR A 170 -14.97 -51.56 8.76
N GLN A 171 -15.29 -52.78 9.20
CA GLN A 171 -15.71 -53.10 10.56
C GLN A 171 -14.63 -52.69 11.57
N GLN A 172 -14.71 -51.49 12.11
CA GLN A 172 -14.14 -51.20 13.43
C GLN A 172 -15.21 -50.55 14.29
N GLN A 173 -15.88 -51.42 15.04
CA GLN A 173 -16.79 -51.09 16.11
C GLN A 173 -15.98 -50.51 17.28
N TYR A 174 -15.94 -49.19 17.41
CA TYR A 174 -15.42 -48.55 18.63
C TYR A 174 -16.51 -48.48 19.69
N PRO A 175 -16.23 -48.84 20.96
CA PRO A 175 -17.21 -48.76 22.04
C PRO A 175 -17.56 -47.31 22.35
N TYR A 176 -18.86 -47.04 22.43
CA TYR A 176 -19.42 -45.74 22.76
C TYR A 176 -19.20 -45.41 24.24
N TYR A 177 -18.54 -44.29 24.54
CA TYR A 177 -18.50 -43.72 25.88
C TYR A 177 -19.48 -42.54 25.96
N PRO A 178 -20.51 -42.61 26.82
CA PRO A 178 -21.40 -41.47 27.06
C PRO A 178 -20.67 -40.38 27.86
N ILE A 179 -21.01 -39.12 27.57
CA ILE A 179 -20.57 -37.91 28.29
C ILE A 179 -21.40 -37.75 29.56
#